data_AF-A0AAX2GXZ9-F1
#
_entry.id   AF-A0AAX2GXZ9-F1
#
_cell.length_a   1.000
_cell.length_b   1.000
_cell.length_c   1.000
_cell.angle_alpha   90.00
_cell.angle_beta   90.00
_cell.angle_gamma   90.00
#
_symmetry.space_group_name_H-M   'P 1'
#
loop_
_entity.id
_entity.type
_entity.pdbx_description
1 polymer ?
#
loop_
_entity_poly.entity_id
_entity_poly.type
_entity_poly.pdbx_seq_one_letter_code
_entity_poly.pdbx_strand_id
1 'polypeptide(L)'
;MKKLYLLILTLVFMGCWDKKASTQIDGMALDTLSVQNASEFGEARDVEQDTIKATKTFKKGGKQFVSVKGKDLRPYHIDSKMKLYYAIPTYLNLSESVHLPPHFLTAKELKKDSLVLDVRRRAMVLKSAGISKRDTIYVYEVNRDTVFKIPVKGLQAKCYINIYEDAEDRDDSSYEYGLALPKGLNFDVVTYTYVGAANPFQTGKRTFFQWQAIEQFPFVIKPELLQRNFVTCYQYGKAYRATVGQRNYYLLSLTTTDGISDEPSAYYLVIEDSKSKKRLFDKTYVAMESPEEILPLCLDRKCKENAYNTQWTGEILKGKGTVIAGFYSPTFGCDVIEFIDDKAAVIPILCDNRH
;
A
#
# COMPACT_ATOMS: atom_id res chain seq x y z
N MET A 1 6.31 -15.36 -42.78
CA MET A 1 5.70 -14.46 -41.77
C MET A 1 6.08 -14.74 -40.29
N LYS A 2 6.70 -15.88 -39.93
CA LYS A 2 7.16 -16.15 -38.53
C LYS A 2 8.54 -15.57 -38.14
N LYS A 3 9.37 -15.10 -39.09
CA LYS A 3 10.72 -14.57 -38.83
C LYS A 3 10.79 -13.07 -38.46
N LEU A 4 9.69 -12.32 -38.65
CA LEU A 4 9.67 -10.87 -38.37
C LEU A 4 9.34 -10.55 -36.89
N TYR A 5 8.58 -11.43 -36.22
CA TYR A 5 8.23 -11.27 -34.80
C TYR A 5 9.42 -11.48 -33.85
N LEU A 6 10.35 -12.37 -34.21
CA LEU A 6 11.51 -12.68 -33.36
C LEU A 6 12.54 -11.53 -33.33
N LEU A 7 12.64 -10.74 -34.40
CA LEU A 7 13.56 -9.60 -34.51
C LEU A 7 13.07 -8.38 -33.71
N ILE A 8 11.75 -8.16 -33.65
CA ILE A 8 11.16 -7.02 -32.95
C ILE A 8 11.26 -7.21 -31.44
N LEU A 9 11.02 -8.43 -30.92
CA LEU A 9 11.25 -8.75 -29.50
C LEU A 9 12.72 -8.58 -29.11
N THR A 10 13.67 -9.16 -29.86
CA THR A 10 15.11 -9.05 -29.54
C THR A 10 15.62 -7.61 -29.56
N LEU A 11 15.14 -6.78 -30.48
CA LEU A 11 15.52 -5.37 -30.50
C LEU A 11 14.98 -4.61 -29.28
N VAL A 12 13.77 -4.91 -28.79
CA VAL A 12 13.15 -4.20 -27.63
C VAL A 12 13.94 -4.50 -26.36
N PHE A 13 14.34 -5.75 -26.15
CA PHE A 13 15.27 -6.14 -25.10
C PHE A 13 16.63 -5.41 -25.20
N MET A 14 17.19 -5.27 -26.41
CA MET A 14 18.47 -4.55 -26.62
C MET A 14 18.41 -3.05 -26.36
N GLY A 15 17.24 -2.40 -26.47
CA GLY A 15 17.09 -0.97 -26.17
C GLY A 15 17.00 -0.66 -24.67
N CYS A 16 16.55 -1.63 -23.87
CA CYS A 16 16.48 -1.53 -22.41
C CYS A 16 17.78 -2.06 -21.74
N TRP A 17 18.60 -2.85 -22.43
CA TRP A 17 19.94 -3.28 -22.01
C TRP A 17 21.03 -2.58 -22.84
N ASP A 18 21.53 -1.44 -22.38
CA ASP A 18 22.75 -0.86 -22.96
C ASP A 18 23.95 -1.76 -22.60
N LYS A 19 24.62 -2.32 -23.62
CA LYS A 19 25.77 -3.25 -23.53
C LYS A 19 27.05 -2.66 -22.89
N LYS A 20 26.98 -1.50 -22.24
CA LYS A 20 28.16 -0.82 -21.64
C LYS A 20 28.21 -0.84 -20.11
N ALA A 21 27.35 -1.59 -19.44
CA ALA A 21 27.38 -1.77 -17.98
C ALA A 21 27.48 -3.25 -17.55
N SER A 22 28.20 -4.09 -18.31
CA SER A 22 28.63 -5.39 -17.83
C SER A 22 29.95 -5.24 -17.07
N THR A 23 29.90 -4.86 -15.81
CA THR A 23 30.94 -5.28 -14.86
C THR A 23 30.56 -6.67 -14.37
N GLN A 24 31.49 -7.62 -14.57
CA GLN A 24 31.42 -8.99 -14.09
C GLN A 24 30.94 -9.04 -12.64
N ILE A 25 29.92 -9.85 -12.37
CA ILE A 25 29.73 -10.46 -11.05
C ILE A 25 30.18 -11.90 -11.22
N ASP A 26 31.49 -12.12 -11.09
CA ASP A 26 32.02 -13.46 -10.85
C ASP A 26 31.77 -13.79 -9.38
N GLY A 27 31.09 -14.91 -9.16
CA GLY A 27 31.05 -15.70 -7.92
C GLY A 27 30.94 -14.96 -6.59
N MET A 28 29.72 -14.84 -6.06
CA MET A 28 29.51 -14.82 -4.60
C MET A 28 28.56 -15.95 -4.24
N ALA A 29 29.06 -16.84 -3.40
CA ALA A 29 28.37 -17.99 -2.87
C ALA A 29 27.08 -17.59 -2.14
N LEU A 30 26.07 -18.47 -2.19
CA LEU A 30 24.99 -18.46 -1.21
C LEU A 30 25.61 -18.79 0.16
N ASP A 31 25.87 -17.77 0.96
CA ASP A 31 25.98 -17.93 2.40
C ASP A 31 24.61 -17.64 3.02
N THR A 32 24.03 -18.70 3.56
CA THR A 32 22.96 -18.69 4.55
C THR A 32 23.30 -17.71 5.69
N LEU A 33 22.58 -16.59 5.79
CA LEU A 33 22.59 -15.75 6.98
C LEU A 33 21.50 -16.24 7.93
N SER A 34 21.97 -16.89 8.99
CA SER A 34 21.22 -17.26 10.17
C SER A 34 20.72 -16.03 10.93
N VAL A 35 19.50 -16.18 11.47
CA VAL A 35 18.86 -15.23 12.38
C VAL A 35 19.69 -15.07 13.65
N GLN A 36 20.15 -13.85 13.93
CA GLN A 36 20.54 -13.45 15.29
C GLN A 36 20.01 -12.05 15.62
N ASN A 37 19.06 -12.06 16.57
CA ASN A 37 18.77 -11.10 17.63
C ASN A 37 18.53 -9.63 17.28
N ALA A 38 17.26 -9.25 17.44
CA ALA A 38 16.81 -7.90 17.72
C ALA A 38 17.24 -7.46 19.13
N SER A 39 18.19 -6.52 19.21
CA SER A 39 18.31 -5.57 20.31
C SER A 39 19.24 -4.44 19.91
N GLU A 40 18.71 -3.35 19.35
CA GLU A 40 19.32 -2.00 19.37
C GLU A 40 18.44 -1.02 18.56
N PHE A 41 17.43 -0.45 19.21
CA PHE A 41 16.91 0.86 18.83
C PHE A 41 17.82 1.90 19.50
N GLY A 42 18.87 2.29 18.80
CA GLY A 42 19.84 3.28 19.24
C GLY A 42 20.66 3.78 18.06
N GLU A 43 20.56 5.09 17.83
CA GLU A 43 21.33 5.91 16.89
C GLU A 43 20.99 5.76 15.39
N ALA A 44 20.85 6.93 14.77
CA ALA A 44 20.64 7.11 13.34
C ALA A 44 21.78 6.41 12.60
N ARG A 45 21.50 5.23 12.03
CA ARG A 45 22.37 4.65 11.01
C ARG A 45 22.23 5.52 9.78
N ASP A 46 23.35 6.07 9.32
CA ASP A 46 23.47 6.70 8.02
C ASP A 46 22.79 5.81 6.98
N VAL A 47 21.66 6.28 6.47
CA VAL A 47 21.00 5.66 5.33
C VAL A 47 21.97 5.85 4.18
N GLU A 48 22.66 4.78 3.80
CA GLU A 48 23.45 4.71 2.59
C GLU A 48 22.57 5.26 1.46
N GLN A 49 22.90 6.45 0.94
CA GLN A 49 22.17 7.06 -0.17
C GLN A 49 22.44 6.23 -1.42
N ASP A 50 21.67 5.16 -1.58
CA ASP A 50 21.69 4.30 -2.74
C ASP A 50 21.16 5.09 -3.95
N THR A 51 22.11 5.69 -4.68
CA THR A 51 21.86 6.56 -5.81
C THR A 51 21.14 5.82 -6.94
N ILE A 52 20.06 6.44 -7.45
CA ILE A 52 19.35 6.08 -8.68
C ILE A 52 20.38 6.04 -9.83
N LYS A 53 20.54 4.89 -10.52
CA LYS A 53 21.66 4.74 -11.47
C LYS A 53 21.31 4.99 -12.94
N ALA A 54 20.04 4.89 -13.36
CA ALA A 54 19.68 5.25 -14.74
C ALA A 54 18.17 5.42 -14.93
N THR A 55 17.81 6.53 -15.58
CA THR A 55 16.45 6.79 -16.08
C THR A 55 16.51 7.30 -17.51
N LYS A 56 15.80 6.68 -18.46
CA LYS A 56 15.79 7.11 -19.86
C LYS A 56 14.39 7.01 -20.44
N THR A 57 13.89 8.12 -20.99
CA THR A 57 12.68 8.13 -21.85
C THR A 57 13.12 8.06 -23.31
N PHE A 58 12.49 7.20 -24.11
CA PHE A 58 12.84 7.04 -25.53
C PHE A 58 11.63 6.64 -26.38
N LYS A 59 11.75 6.79 -27.70
CA LYS A 59 10.74 6.35 -28.67
C LYS A 59 11.27 5.20 -29.52
N LYS A 60 10.42 4.21 -29.80
CA LYS A 60 10.75 3.08 -30.67
C LYS A 60 9.52 2.53 -31.37
N GLY A 61 9.56 2.40 -32.69
CA GLY A 61 8.44 1.89 -33.48
C GLY A 61 7.14 2.69 -33.29
N GLY A 62 7.24 4.02 -33.16
CA GLY A 62 6.10 4.90 -32.89
C GLY A 62 5.59 4.92 -31.44
N LYS A 63 6.10 4.05 -30.56
CA LYS A 63 5.73 3.95 -29.15
C LYS A 63 6.73 4.65 -28.24
N GLN A 64 6.27 5.12 -27.09
CA GLN A 64 7.09 5.78 -26.07
C GLN A 64 7.35 4.84 -24.88
N PHE A 65 8.58 4.90 -24.34
CA PHE A 65 9.06 4.02 -23.28
C PHE A 65 9.82 4.82 -22.22
N VAL A 66 9.87 4.26 -21.01
CA VAL A 66 10.74 4.69 -19.91
C VAL A 66 11.43 3.49 -19.28
N SER A 67 12.75 3.57 -19.14
CA SER A 67 13.56 2.57 -18.44
C SER A 67 14.08 3.15 -17.12
N VAL A 68 14.03 2.35 -16.07
CA VAL A 68 14.33 2.72 -14.68
C VAL A 68 15.18 1.65 -14.00
N LYS A 69 16.17 2.06 -13.22
CA LYS A 69 17.00 1.19 -12.36
C LYS A 69 17.26 1.88 -11.02
N GLY A 70 16.78 1.29 -9.93
CA GLY A 70 17.00 1.78 -8.56
C GLY A 70 16.71 0.68 -7.51
N LYS A 71 16.95 0.95 -6.24
CA LYS A 71 16.33 0.19 -5.12
C LYS A 71 15.02 0.89 -4.75
N ASP A 72 14.07 0.17 -4.17
CA ASP A 72 12.81 0.73 -3.65
C ASP A 72 13.15 1.74 -2.54
N LEU A 73 13.22 3.02 -2.92
CA LEU A 73 13.28 4.12 -1.99
C LEU A 73 11.89 4.71 -1.90
N ARG A 74 11.00 4.02 -1.20
CA ARG A 74 9.82 4.68 -0.62
C ARG A 74 10.08 4.97 0.86
N PRO A 75 10.98 5.93 1.23
CA PRO A 75 10.90 6.53 2.54
C PRO A 75 9.66 7.41 2.52
N TYR A 76 8.49 6.83 2.78
CA TYR A 76 7.35 7.63 3.17
C TYR A 76 7.79 8.48 4.37
N HIS A 77 7.49 9.77 4.34
CA HIS A 77 7.49 10.52 5.59
C HIS A 77 6.29 10.03 6.39
N ILE A 78 6.52 9.25 7.45
CA ILE A 78 5.45 8.60 8.22
C ILE A 78 5.00 9.53 9.35
N ASP A 79 3.69 9.72 9.50
CA ASP A 79 3.13 10.37 10.67
C ASP A 79 3.25 9.43 11.88
N SER A 80 4.23 9.69 12.73
CA SER A 80 4.47 8.88 13.94
C SER A 80 3.40 9.04 15.02
N LYS A 81 2.47 10.01 14.89
CA LYS A 81 1.47 10.32 15.92
C LYS A 81 0.12 9.65 15.67
N MET A 82 -0.12 9.15 14.46
CA MET A 82 -1.38 8.51 14.11
C MET A 82 -1.09 7.21 13.36
N LYS A 83 -1.68 6.13 13.85
CA LYS A 83 -1.69 4.82 13.18
C LYS A 83 -3.12 4.37 12.97
N LEU A 84 -3.36 3.76 11.83
CA LEU A 84 -4.62 3.10 11.52
C LEU A 84 -4.43 1.60 11.57
N TYR A 85 -5.52 0.87 11.56
CA TYR A 85 -5.54 -0.57 11.69
C TYR A 85 -6.39 -1.19 10.59
N TYR A 86 -6.00 -2.40 10.18
CA TYR A 86 -6.88 -3.29 9.46
C TYR A 86 -7.92 -3.92 10.40
N ALA A 87 -9.18 -3.92 9.97
CA ALA A 87 -10.27 -4.57 10.68
C ALA A 87 -11.21 -5.26 9.70
N ILE A 88 -11.67 -6.44 10.09
CA ILE A 88 -12.79 -7.15 9.45
C ILE A 88 -14.00 -7.11 10.40
N PRO A 89 -15.22 -7.37 9.93
CA PRO A 89 -16.43 -7.23 10.75
C PRO A 89 -16.43 -7.97 12.10
N THR A 90 -15.62 -9.02 12.23
CA THR A 90 -15.52 -9.86 13.44
C THR A 90 -14.26 -9.62 14.26
N TYR A 91 -13.26 -8.89 13.74
CA TYR A 91 -11.94 -8.82 14.35
C TYR A 91 -11.17 -7.55 13.99
N LEU A 92 -10.59 -6.93 15.01
CA LEU A 92 -9.58 -5.89 14.87
C LEU A 92 -8.21 -6.51 15.13
N ASN A 93 -7.35 -6.55 14.12
CA ASN A 93 -5.97 -7.02 14.24
C ASN A 93 -5.10 -5.91 14.84
N LEU A 94 -4.31 -6.25 15.86
CA LEU A 94 -3.40 -5.36 16.58
C LEU A 94 -1.95 -5.87 16.58
N SER A 95 -1.62 -6.91 15.80
CA SER A 95 -0.33 -7.62 15.83
C SER A 95 0.86 -6.67 15.75
N GLU A 96 0.88 -5.78 14.76
CA GLU A 96 1.95 -4.78 14.56
C GLU A 96 2.03 -3.69 15.65
N SER A 97 1.07 -3.66 16.57
CA SER A 97 1.07 -2.75 17.71
C SER A 97 1.38 -3.45 19.02
N VAL A 98 1.46 -4.78 19.06
CA VAL A 98 1.67 -5.51 20.31
C VAL A 98 3.06 -6.15 20.36
N HIS A 99 3.77 -5.81 21.42
CA HIS A 99 4.99 -6.47 21.86
C HIS A 99 4.66 -7.19 23.16
N LEU A 100 4.56 -8.52 23.10
CA LEU A 100 4.18 -9.38 24.21
C LEU A 100 5.43 -10.06 24.77
N PRO A 101 5.47 -10.39 26.08
CA PRO A 101 6.60 -11.11 26.65
C PRO A 101 6.71 -12.51 26.04
N PRO A 102 7.91 -13.12 26.02
CA PRO A 102 8.08 -14.50 25.57
C PRO A 102 7.26 -15.45 26.46
N HIS A 103 6.82 -16.56 25.85
CA HIS A 103 5.94 -17.55 26.47
C HIS A 103 4.62 -16.95 26.96
N PHE A 104 4.10 -15.99 26.19
CA PHE A 104 2.80 -15.38 26.46
C PHE A 104 1.69 -16.44 26.46
N LEU A 105 1.76 -17.38 25.51
CA LEU A 105 0.95 -18.58 25.40
C LEU A 105 1.68 -19.80 25.99
N THR A 106 0.93 -20.72 26.59
CA THR A 106 1.49 -21.98 27.09
C THR A 106 1.67 -23.00 25.98
N ALA A 107 2.55 -23.99 26.17
CA ALA A 107 2.75 -25.10 25.22
C ALA A 107 1.46 -25.86 24.85
N LYS A 108 0.47 -25.89 25.75
CA LYS A 108 -0.85 -26.49 25.48
C LYS A 108 -1.73 -25.57 24.62
N GLU A 109 -1.61 -24.26 24.81
CA GLU A 109 -2.36 -23.25 24.07
C GLU A 109 -1.83 -23.11 22.64
N LEU A 110 -0.51 -23.21 22.44
CA LEU A 110 0.13 -23.16 21.13
C LEU A 110 -0.38 -24.24 20.15
N LYS A 111 -1.04 -25.30 20.64
CA LYS A 111 -1.66 -26.35 19.82
C LYS A 111 -3.06 -26.00 19.29
N LYS A 112 -3.57 -24.79 19.54
CA LYS A 112 -4.94 -24.39 19.20
C LYS A 112 -4.95 -23.26 18.19
N ASP A 113 -5.76 -23.36 17.14
CA ASP A 113 -5.79 -22.33 16.09
C ASP A 113 -6.43 -21.01 16.54
N SER A 114 -7.15 -21.01 17.67
CA SER A 114 -7.66 -19.78 18.26
C SER A 114 -7.83 -19.89 19.78
N LEU A 115 -7.66 -18.75 20.44
CA LEU A 115 -7.75 -18.62 21.90
C LEU A 115 -8.50 -17.36 22.29
N VAL A 116 -9.28 -17.46 23.36
CA VAL A 116 -9.78 -16.28 24.07
C VAL A 116 -8.82 -15.98 25.20
N LEU A 117 -8.28 -14.77 25.21
CA LEU A 117 -7.33 -14.34 26.22
C LEU A 117 -8.06 -13.95 27.51
N ASP A 118 -7.51 -14.38 28.64
CA ASP A 118 -8.04 -14.00 29.96
C ASP A 118 -7.90 -12.49 30.22
N VAL A 119 -8.45 -12.03 31.35
CA VAL A 119 -8.50 -10.62 31.71
C VAL A 119 -7.10 -10.00 31.87
N ARG A 120 -6.10 -10.76 32.34
CA ARG A 120 -4.72 -10.29 32.51
C ARG A 120 -4.03 -10.15 31.16
N ARG A 121 -4.08 -11.20 30.34
CA ARG A 121 -3.51 -11.22 28.97
C ARG A 121 -4.16 -10.17 28.06
N ARG A 122 -5.48 -10.00 28.15
CA ARG A 122 -6.21 -8.90 27.49
C ARG A 122 -5.68 -7.53 27.90
N ALA A 123 -5.41 -7.31 29.18
CA ALA A 123 -4.86 -6.03 29.65
C ALA A 123 -3.46 -5.78 29.10
N MET A 124 -2.65 -6.83 28.95
CA MET A 124 -1.32 -6.75 28.34
C MET A 124 -1.38 -6.38 26.86
N VAL A 125 -2.24 -7.04 26.07
CA VAL A 125 -2.49 -6.71 24.65
C VAL A 125 -2.87 -5.24 24.49
N LEU A 126 -3.87 -4.77 25.25
CA LEU A 126 -4.31 -3.37 25.17
C LEU A 126 -3.21 -2.38 25.56
N LYS A 127 -2.49 -2.66 26.67
CA LYS A 127 -1.39 -1.81 27.15
C LYS A 127 -0.28 -1.73 26.11
N SER A 128 0.10 -2.87 25.53
CA SER A 128 1.16 -2.95 24.52
C SER A 128 0.79 -2.17 23.26
N ALA A 129 -0.47 -2.26 22.82
CA ALA A 129 -0.99 -1.49 21.69
C ALA A 129 -1.13 0.03 21.94
N GLY A 130 -1.01 0.48 23.19
CA GLY A 130 -1.27 1.86 23.59
C GLY A 130 -2.77 2.20 23.67
N ILE A 131 -3.64 1.20 23.84
CA ILE A 131 -5.10 1.35 23.82
C ILE A 131 -5.66 1.33 25.25
N SER A 132 -6.49 2.32 25.57
CA SER A 132 -7.23 2.40 26.81
C SER A 132 -8.53 1.59 26.76
N LYS A 133 -8.95 1.04 27.91
CA LYS A 133 -10.28 0.41 28.05
C LYS A 133 -11.45 1.38 27.82
N ARG A 134 -11.19 2.70 27.87
CA ARG A 134 -12.16 3.76 27.64
C ARG A 134 -12.19 4.24 26.18
N ASP A 135 -11.26 3.77 25.35
CA ASP A 135 -11.22 4.14 23.95
C ASP A 135 -12.39 3.56 23.17
N THR A 136 -12.58 4.13 21.98
CA THR A 136 -13.55 3.67 20.99
C THR A 136 -12.80 3.31 19.71
N ILE A 137 -13.19 2.18 19.12
CA ILE A 137 -12.80 1.79 17.77
C ILE A 137 -13.73 2.53 16.81
N TYR A 138 -13.15 3.34 15.94
CA TYR A 138 -13.82 4.05 14.88
C TYR A 138 -13.45 3.39 13.55
N VAL A 139 -14.43 2.77 12.89
CA VAL A 139 -14.24 2.19 11.55
C VAL A 139 -14.90 3.11 10.55
N TYR A 140 -14.10 3.87 9.80
CA TYR A 140 -14.59 4.62 8.65
C TYR A 140 -14.71 3.67 7.47
N GLU A 141 -15.93 3.42 7.06
CA GLU A 141 -16.23 2.57 5.92
C GLU A 141 -16.40 3.45 4.70
N VAL A 142 -15.53 3.21 3.71
CA VAL A 142 -15.38 4.11 2.58
C VAL A 142 -16.68 4.13 1.79
N ASN A 143 -17.19 3.03 1.23
CA ASN A 143 -18.35 3.05 0.32
C ASN A 143 -19.55 3.84 0.82
N ARG A 144 -20.03 3.61 2.05
CA ARG A 144 -21.21 4.35 2.55
C ARG A 144 -20.88 5.71 3.15
N ASP A 145 -19.61 6.10 3.27
CA ASP A 145 -19.19 7.34 3.97
C ASP A 145 -19.70 7.36 5.42
N THR A 146 -19.51 6.24 6.13
CA THR A 146 -20.04 6.06 7.49
C THR A 146 -18.97 5.70 8.49
N VAL A 147 -19.18 6.09 9.75
CA VAL A 147 -18.26 5.75 10.85
C VAL A 147 -18.99 4.87 11.86
N PHE A 148 -18.57 3.61 11.95
CA PHE A 148 -18.98 2.72 13.03
C PHE A 148 -18.22 3.07 14.31
N LYS A 149 -18.91 2.98 15.45
CA LYS A 149 -18.35 3.27 16.77
C LYS A 149 -18.53 2.06 17.66
N ILE A 150 -17.42 1.47 18.09
CA ILE A 150 -17.42 0.25 18.90
C ILE A 150 -16.61 0.52 20.17
N PRO A 151 -17.23 0.57 21.36
CA PRO A 151 -16.50 0.76 22.60
C PRO A 151 -15.49 -0.39 22.82
N VAL A 152 -14.25 -0.07 23.21
CA VAL A 152 -13.26 -1.11 23.60
C VAL A 152 -13.69 -1.83 24.88
N LYS A 153 -14.48 -1.15 25.73
CA LYS A 153 -15.03 -1.72 26.96
C LYS A 153 -15.89 -2.96 26.64
N GLY A 154 -15.53 -4.09 27.25
CA GLY A 154 -16.30 -5.33 27.15
C GLY A 154 -15.90 -6.24 25.97
N LEU A 155 -15.11 -5.77 25.00
CA LEU A 155 -14.60 -6.64 23.93
C LEU A 155 -13.61 -7.65 24.48
N GLN A 156 -13.69 -8.90 24.01
CA GLN A 156 -12.72 -9.94 24.32
C GLN A 156 -11.45 -9.73 23.50
N ALA A 157 -10.29 -9.98 24.10
CA ALA A 157 -9.07 -10.17 23.33
C ALA A 157 -8.99 -11.62 22.88
N LYS A 158 -8.62 -11.83 21.62
CA LYS A 158 -8.42 -13.14 21.03
C LYS A 158 -7.11 -13.17 20.28
N CYS A 159 -6.60 -14.38 20.06
CA CYS A 159 -5.60 -14.60 19.05
C CYS A 159 -6.00 -15.77 18.14
N TYR A 160 -5.51 -15.69 16.92
CA TYR A 160 -5.70 -16.67 15.85
C TYR A 160 -4.33 -17.04 15.30
N ILE A 161 -4.14 -18.29 14.90
CA ILE A 161 -2.93 -18.63 14.14
C ILE A 161 -2.91 -17.83 12.84
N ASN A 162 -1.75 -17.31 12.47
CA ASN A 162 -1.54 -16.68 11.18
C ASN A 162 -1.64 -17.74 10.07
N ILE A 163 -2.21 -17.37 8.92
CA ILE A 163 -2.50 -18.30 7.82
C ILE A 163 -1.25 -18.91 7.16
N TYR A 164 -0.08 -18.32 7.37
CA TYR A 164 1.20 -18.78 6.83
C TYR A 164 1.97 -19.70 7.77
N GLU A 165 1.42 -19.98 8.96
CA GLU A 165 2.08 -20.77 9.99
C GLU A 165 1.71 -22.25 9.91
N ASP A 166 2.72 -23.11 10.01
CA ASP A 166 2.55 -24.56 10.06
C ASP A 166 2.24 -25.07 11.48
N ALA A 167 1.65 -26.26 11.56
CA ALA A 167 1.17 -26.81 12.82
C ALA A 167 2.27 -27.26 13.80
N GLU A 168 3.49 -27.50 13.31
CA GLU A 168 4.47 -28.31 14.03
C GLU A 168 5.43 -27.51 14.92
N ASP A 169 5.64 -26.20 14.68
CA ASP A 169 6.63 -25.37 15.39
C ASP A 169 6.08 -24.02 15.86
N ARG A 170 4.84 -24.00 16.35
CA ARG A 170 4.15 -22.77 16.76
C ARG A 170 4.76 -22.14 18.01
N ASP A 171 4.95 -20.83 17.96
CA ASP A 171 5.28 -20.01 19.13
C ASP A 171 4.33 -18.81 19.27
N ASP A 172 4.65 -17.86 20.16
CA ASP A 172 3.82 -16.66 20.34
C ASP A 172 3.72 -15.81 19.07
N SER A 173 4.76 -15.82 18.24
CA SER A 173 4.85 -15.10 16.97
C SER A 173 4.10 -15.79 15.83
N SER A 174 3.64 -17.03 16.01
CA SER A 174 2.73 -17.69 15.06
C SER A 174 1.29 -17.16 15.13
N TYR A 175 0.97 -16.29 16.08
CA TYR A 175 -0.39 -15.82 16.33
C TYR A 175 -0.59 -14.35 15.96
N GLU A 176 -1.76 -14.04 15.42
CA GLU A 176 -2.32 -12.70 15.32
C GLU A 176 -3.06 -12.33 16.59
N TYR A 177 -2.83 -11.14 17.14
CA TYR A 177 -3.44 -10.68 18.39
C TYR A 177 -4.35 -9.48 18.17
N GLY A 178 -5.48 -9.44 18.88
CA GLY A 178 -6.48 -8.43 18.58
C GLY A 178 -7.73 -8.50 19.44
N LEU A 179 -8.77 -7.78 18.99
CA LEU A 179 -10.05 -7.70 19.67
C LEU A 179 -11.15 -8.33 18.83
N ALA A 180 -11.93 -9.22 19.44
CA ALA A 180 -13.14 -9.74 18.84
C ALA A 180 -14.21 -8.63 18.80
N LEU A 181 -14.68 -8.29 17.61
CA LEU A 181 -15.72 -7.29 17.42
C LEU A 181 -17.12 -7.90 17.60
N PRO A 182 -18.14 -7.09 17.94
CA PRO A 182 -19.52 -7.56 18.07
C PRO A 182 -20.04 -8.23 16.80
N LYS A 183 -20.85 -9.29 16.96
CA LYS A 183 -21.55 -9.93 15.84
C LYS A 183 -22.53 -8.96 15.19
N GLY A 184 -22.75 -9.12 13.89
CA GLY A 184 -23.73 -8.33 13.13
C GLY A 184 -23.21 -6.98 12.64
N LEU A 185 -21.95 -6.64 12.91
CA LEU A 185 -21.28 -5.58 12.16
C LEU A 185 -21.23 -5.96 10.68
N ASN A 186 -21.54 -5.00 9.83
CA ASN A 186 -21.54 -5.16 8.38
C ASN A 186 -20.94 -3.91 7.76
N PHE A 187 -19.62 -3.85 7.77
CA PHE A 187 -18.84 -2.89 6.99
C PHE A 187 -18.15 -3.59 5.84
N ASP A 188 -18.02 -2.83 4.75
CA ASP A 188 -17.47 -3.30 3.47
C ASP A 188 -15.96 -3.55 3.59
N VAL A 189 -15.33 -4.03 2.51
CA VAL A 189 -13.90 -4.39 2.49
C VAL A 189 -13.00 -3.17 2.68
N VAL A 190 -13.37 -2.02 2.11
CA VAL A 190 -12.53 -0.80 2.14
C VAL A 190 -12.85 0.03 3.38
N THR A 191 -12.04 -0.12 4.43
CA THR A 191 -12.19 0.62 5.69
C THR A 191 -10.88 1.20 6.20
N TYR A 192 -11.00 2.23 7.04
CA TYR A 192 -9.92 2.77 7.84
C TYR A 192 -10.31 2.73 9.31
N THR A 193 -9.53 2.03 10.13
CA THR A 193 -9.84 1.88 11.55
C THR A 193 -8.89 2.65 12.45
N TYR A 194 -9.42 3.46 13.35
CA TYR A 194 -8.67 4.16 14.39
C TYR A 194 -9.17 3.77 15.77
N VAL A 195 -8.27 3.64 16.74
CA VAL A 195 -8.64 3.40 18.15
C VAL A 195 -8.16 4.55 19.01
N GLY A 196 -9.08 5.20 19.72
CA GLY A 196 -8.73 6.28 20.62
C GLY A 196 -9.92 6.93 21.31
N ALA A 197 -9.66 8.01 22.04
CA ALA A 197 -10.67 8.71 22.81
C ALA A 197 -11.68 9.48 21.93
N ALA A 198 -11.27 9.95 20.76
CA ALA A 198 -12.08 10.79 19.88
C ALA A 198 -12.07 10.29 18.43
N ASN A 199 -13.18 10.51 17.72
CA ASN A 199 -13.33 10.16 16.31
C ASN A 199 -12.49 11.09 15.42
N PRO A 200 -11.45 10.59 14.71
CA PRO A 200 -10.66 11.42 13.80
C PRO A 200 -11.35 11.64 12.45
N PHE A 201 -12.34 10.82 12.11
CA PHE A 201 -12.99 10.83 10.80
C PHE A 201 -14.12 11.86 10.72
N GLN A 202 -14.36 12.35 9.51
CA GLN A 202 -15.52 13.15 9.11
C GLN A 202 -16.12 12.58 7.83
N THR A 203 -17.45 12.67 7.71
CA THR A 203 -18.20 12.10 6.58
C THR A 203 -18.74 13.20 5.66
N GLY A 204 -19.21 12.83 4.47
CA GLY A 204 -19.81 13.74 3.49
C GLY A 204 -18.79 14.56 2.69
N LYS A 205 -17.49 14.25 2.84
CA LYS A 205 -16.38 14.97 2.18
C LYS A 205 -15.59 14.10 1.21
N ARG A 206 -16.03 12.85 0.98
CA ARG A 206 -15.42 11.92 0.02
C ARG A 206 -16.17 11.98 -1.30
N THR A 207 -15.42 12.07 -2.39
CA THR A 207 -15.94 12.09 -3.76
C THR A 207 -15.29 10.98 -4.59
N PHE A 208 -16.11 10.07 -5.09
CA PHE A 208 -15.72 9.17 -6.19
C PHE A 208 -15.73 9.93 -7.51
N PHE A 209 -14.80 9.60 -8.40
CA PHE A 209 -14.74 10.26 -9.71
C PHE A 209 -14.48 9.25 -10.84
N GLN A 210 -14.87 9.68 -12.04
CA GLN A 210 -14.77 8.88 -13.25
C GLN A 210 -13.67 9.46 -14.13
N TRP A 211 -12.89 8.58 -14.74
CA TRP A 211 -11.85 8.92 -15.68
C TRP A 211 -12.40 9.09 -17.09
N GLN A 212 -11.91 10.11 -17.79
CA GLN A 212 -12.14 10.33 -19.21
C GLN A 212 -10.85 10.07 -19.96
N ALA A 213 -10.87 9.22 -20.98
CA ALA A 213 -9.71 9.04 -21.84
C ALA A 213 -9.35 10.36 -22.54
N ILE A 214 -8.05 10.61 -22.67
CA ILE A 214 -7.50 11.73 -23.44
C ILE A 214 -6.45 11.20 -24.42
N GLU A 215 -6.27 11.92 -25.53
CA GLU A 215 -5.36 11.48 -26.59
C GLU A 215 -3.90 11.52 -26.17
N GLN A 216 -3.51 12.55 -25.41
CA GLN A 216 -2.12 12.78 -25.01
C GLN A 216 -2.04 13.15 -23.53
N PHE A 217 -1.11 12.51 -22.84
CA PHE A 217 -0.76 12.88 -21.46
C PHE A 217 0.02 14.22 -21.49
N PRO A 218 -0.44 15.26 -20.77
CA PRO A 218 0.08 16.61 -20.96
C PRO A 218 1.38 16.91 -20.19
N PHE A 219 1.95 15.91 -19.52
CA PHE A 219 3.10 16.10 -18.65
C PHE A 219 4.28 15.22 -19.02
N VAL A 220 5.47 15.74 -18.80
CA VAL A 220 6.70 14.94 -18.77
C VAL A 220 6.69 14.15 -17.47
N ILE A 221 6.83 12.82 -17.58
CA ILE A 221 6.98 11.96 -16.42
C ILE A 221 8.32 12.23 -15.74
N LYS A 222 8.37 11.98 -14.44
CA LYS A 222 9.58 11.93 -13.62
C LYS A 222 9.98 10.46 -13.42
N PRO A 223 10.91 9.92 -14.23
CA PRO A 223 11.25 8.50 -14.18
C PRO A 223 11.76 8.04 -12.82
N GLU A 224 12.34 8.94 -12.02
CA GLU A 224 12.76 8.69 -10.65
C GLU A 224 11.60 8.28 -9.72
N LEU A 225 10.35 8.51 -10.11
CA LEU A 225 9.17 8.07 -9.34
C LEU A 225 8.73 6.64 -9.70
N LEU A 226 9.30 6.02 -10.73
CA LEU A 226 8.91 4.70 -11.26
C LEU A 226 9.78 3.56 -10.69
N GLN A 227 10.14 3.62 -9.42
CA GLN A 227 11.19 2.75 -8.86
C GLN A 227 10.74 1.29 -8.67
N ARG A 228 11.63 0.36 -9.02
CA ARG A 228 11.60 -1.08 -8.69
C ARG A 228 13.03 -1.55 -8.48
N ASN A 229 13.22 -2.63 -7.70
CA ASN A 229 14.52 -3.24 -7.37
C ASN A 229 15.31 -3.81 -8.56
N PHE A 230 14.73 -3.82 -9.78
CA PHE A 230 15.32 -4.36 -10.99
C PHE A 230 15.19 -3.39 -12.17
N VAL A 231 15.95 -3.61 -13.24
CA VAL A 231 15.79 -2.82 -14.48
C VAL A 231 14.42 -3.14 -15.08
N THR A 232 13.51 -2.18 -15.06
CA THR A 232 12.17 -2.32 -15.65
C THR A 232 11.99 -1.34 -16.79
N CYS A 233 11.41 -1.81 -17.89
CA CYS A 233 11.08 -1.01 -19.05
C CYS A 233 9.56 -0.92 -19.14
N TYR A 234 9.02 0.30 -19.07
CA TYR A 234 7.60 0.56 -19.19
C TYR A 234 7.28 1.17 -20.55
N GLN A 235 6.27 0.63 -21.22
CA GLN A 235 5.66 1.25 -22.39
C GLN A 235 4.54 2.20 -21.93
N TYR A 236 4.44 3.36 -22.59
CA TYR A 236 3.32 4.27 -22.38
C TYR A 236 2.04 3.63 -22.91
N GLY A 237 1.01 3.63 -22.07
CA GLY A 237 -0.34 3.18 -22.39
C GLY A 237 -1.29 4.33 -22.64
N LYS A 238 -2.52 4.18 -22.15
CA LYS A 238 -3.60 5.16 -22.28
C LYS A 238 -3.44 6.28 -21.27
N ALA A 239 -3.89 7.47 -21.66
CA ALA A 239 -3.93 8.64 -20.80
C ALA A 239 -5.37 8.98 -20.42
N TYR A 240 -5.55 9.48 -19.20
CA TYR A 240 -6.85 9.81 -18.65
C TYR A 240 -6.83 11.14 -17.92
N ARG A 241 -8.00 11.78 -17.82
CA ARG A 241 -8.23 12.94 -16.97
C ARG A 241 -9.49 12.79 -16.13
N ALA A 242 -9.52 13.49 -15.00
CA ALA A 242 -10.73 13.76 -14.24
C ALA A 242 -10.66 15.16 -13.62
N THR A 243 -11.81 15.76 -13.34
CA THR A 243 -11.89 17.03 -12.62
C THR A 243 -12.79 16.85 -11.41
N VAL A 244 -12.28 17.19 -10.23
CA VAL A 244 -13.03 17.12 -8.97
C VAL A 244 -12.81 18.42 -8.22
N GLY A 245 -13.88 19.19 -8.02
CA GLY A 245 -13.79 20.52 -7.42
C GLY A 245 -12.83 21.43 -8.20
N GLN A 246 -11.82 21.98 -7.51
CA GLN A 246 -10.81 22.88 -8.10
C GLN A 246 -9.51 22.16 -8.48
N ARG A 247 -9.56 20.84 -8.75
CA ARG A 247 -8.39 20.05 -9.11
C ARG A 247 -8.60 19.28 -10.40
N ASN A 248 -7.58 19.26 -11.25
CA ASN A 248 -7.51 18.38 -12.40
C ASN A 248 -6.53 17.24 -12.11
N TYR A 249 -6.96 16.03 -12.40
CA TYR A 249 -6.22 14.79 -12.22
C TYR A 249 -5.87 14.28 -13.60
N TYR A 250 -4.62 13.90 -13.79
CA TYR A 250 -4.12 13.32 -15.03
C TYR A 250 -3.41 12.02 -14.71
N LEU A 251 -3.72 10.97 -15.45
CA LEU A 251 -3.16 9.64 -15.23
C LEU A 251 -2.59 9.11 -16.54
N LEU A 252 -1.40 8.53 -16.47
CA LEU A 252 -0.83 7.74 -17.55
C LEU A 252 -0.71 6.29 -17.08
N SER A 253 -1.30 5.36 -17.84
CA SER A 253 -1.07 3.93 -17.63
C SER A 253 0.26 3.50 -18.24
N LEU A 254 0.95 2.60 -17.57
CA LEU A 254 2.26 2.09 -17.97
C LEU A 254 2.23 0.56 -17.90
N THR A 255 2.66 -0.12 -18.95
CA THR A 255 2.73 -1.59 -19.01
C THR A 255 4.17 -2.04 -19.09
N THR A 256 4.53 -3.12 -18.40
CA THR A 256 5.86 -3.73 -18.56
C THR A 256 6.01 -4.33 -19.96
N THR A 257 7.23 -4.32 -20.48
CA THR A 257 7.53 -4.88 -21.81
C THR A 257 7.95 -6.35 -21.79
N ASP A 258 7.91 -6.99 -20.62
CA ASP A 258 8.24 -8.41 -20.44
C ASP A 258 7.17 -9.36 -21.00
N GLY A 259 6.03 -8.82 -21.43
CA GLY A 259 5.02 -9.55 -22.20
C GLY A 259 4.13 -10.45 -21.34
N ILE A 260 4.09 -10.22 -20.03
CA ILE A 260 3.28 -10.99 -19.09
C ILE A 260 1.80 -10.59 -19.17
N SER A 261 1.49 -9.31 -19.41
CA SER A 261 0.11 -8.82 -19.51
C SER A 261 0.00 -7.52 -20.33
N ASP A 262 -1.14 -7.30 -20.97
CA ASP A 262 -1.53 -6.01 -21.56
C ASP A 262 -2.11 -5.06 -20.50
N GLU A 263 -2.25 -5.52 -19.25
CA GLU A 263 -2.76 -4.73 -18.14
C GLU A 263 -1.72 -3.74 -17.60
N PRO A 264 -2.16 -2.57 -17.08
CA PRO A 264 -1.27 -1.61 -16.45
C PRO A 264 -0.52 -2.23 -15.28
N SER A 265 0.81 -2.18 -15.33
CA SER A 265 1.68 -2.57 -14.21
C SER A 265 2.07 -1.36 -13.36
N ALA A 266 1.75 -0.15 -13.82
CA ALA A 266 1.91 1.08 -13.10
C ALA A 266 0.95 2.19 -13.58
N TYR A 267 0.68 3.13 -12.67
CA TYR A 267 0.03 4.41 -12.95
C TYR A 267 0.93 5.56 -12.55
N TYR A 268 1.09 6.54 -13.44
CA TYR A 268 1.73 7.82 -13.14
C TYR A 268 0.64 8.89 -13.00
N LEU A 269 0.46 9.43 -11.79
CA LEU A 269 -0.58 10.38 -11.41
C LEU A 269 -0.01 11.78 -11.21
N VAL A 270 -0.59 12.77 -11.89
CA VAL A 270 -0.33 14.19 -11.66
C VAL A 270 -1.63 14.88 -11.27
N ILE A 271 -1.58 15.70 -10.22
CA ILE A 271 -2.70 16.53 -9.80
C ILE A 271 -2.28 17.99 -9.85
N GLU A 272 -3.08 18.84 -10.50
CA GLU A 272 -2.88 20.29 -10.54
C GLU A 272 -4.07 21.04 -9.93
N ASP A 273 -3.81 22.25 -9.47
CA ASP A 273 -4.85 23.25 -9.23
C ASP A 273 -5.47 23.67 -10.58
N SER A 274 -6.80 23.61 -10.68
CA SER A 274 -7.48 23.82 -11.95
C SER A 274 -7.43 25.26 -12.44
N LYS A 275 -7.28 26.24 -11.53
CA LYS A 275 -7.23 27.67 -11.84
C LYS A 275 -5.80 28.13 -12.09
N SER A 276 -4.89 27.88 -11.16
CA SER A 276 -3.52 28.37 -11.22
C SER A 276 -2.61 27.51 -12.09
N LYS A 277 -3.07 26.30 -12.49
CA LYS A 277 -2.27 25.31 -13.23
C LYS A 277 -1.01 24.86 -12.51
N LYS A 278 -0.96 25.08 -11.20
CA LYS A 278 0.17 24.68 -10.37
C LYS A 278 0.06 23.18 -10.10
N ARG A 279 1.12 22.42 -10.38
CA ARG A 279 1.24 21.02 -9.97
C ARG A 279 1.26 20.95 -8.42
N LEU A 280 0.33 20.17 -7.87
CA LEU A 280 0.15 19.99 -6.42
C LEU A 280 0.72 18.64 -5.94
N PHE A 281 0.66 17.62 -6.79
CA PHE A 281 1.04 16.26 -6.44
C PHE A 281 1.50 15.50 -7.68
N ASP A 282 2.44 14.58 -7.48
CA ASP A 282 3.03 13.76 -8.51
C ASP A 282 3.50 12.44 -7.88
N LYS A 283 2.95 11.31 -8.35
CA LYS A 283 3.28 10.00 -7.78
C LYS A 283 3.10 8.90 -8.81
N THR A 284 3.88 7.83 -8.64
CA THR A 284 3.61 6.57 -9.32
C THR A 284 3.07 5.52 -8.34
N TYR A 285 2.07 4.78 -8.79
CA TYR A 285 1.67 3.51 -8.21
C TYR A 285 2.22 2.39 -9.09
N VAL A 286 3.00 1.49 -8.53
CA VAL A 286 3.69 0.44 -9.28
C VAL A 286 3.30 -0.87 -8.63
N ALA A 287 2.77 -1.81 -9.40
CA ALA A 287 2.64 -3.19 -8.94
C ALA A 287 3.99 -3.65 -8.44
N MET A 288 4.06 -4.46 -7.39
CA MET A 288 5.30 -5.06 -6.93
C MET A 288 5.35 -6.52 -7.34
N GLU A 289 4.36 -7.28 -6.89
CA GLU A 289 4.32 -8.73 -7.05
C GLU A 289 3.38 -9.15 -8.18
N SER A 290 2.22 -8.51 -8.27
CA SER A 290 1.17 -8.88 -9.22
C SER A 290 0.55 -7.67 -9.92
N PRO A 291 0.22 -7.73 -11.23
CA PRO A 291 -0.49 -6.66 -11.93
C PRO A 291 -1.82 -6.26 -11.25
N GLU A 292 -2.49 -7.19 -10.58
CA GLU A 292 -3.75 -7.01 -9.85
C GLU A 292 -3.63 -6.06 -8.66
N GLU A 293 -2.41 -5.74 -8.21
CA GLU A 293 -2.19 -4.68 -7.22
C GLU A 293 -2.56 -3.30 -7.76
N ILE A 294 -2.53 -3.12 -9.09
CA ILE A 294 -2.99 -1.90 -9.74
C ILE A 294 -4.50 -2.00 -9.95
N LEU A 295 -5.24 -1.22 -9.16
CA LEU A 295 -6.70 -1.27 -9.16
C LEU A 295 -7.28 -0.69 -10.45
N PRO A 296 -8.33 -1.32 -11.02
CA PRO A 296 -8.91 -0.86 -12.28
C PRO A 296 -9.50 0.55 -12.16
N LEU A 297 -9.44 1.28 -13.27
CA LEU A 297 -9.99 2.63 -13.36
C LEU A 297 -11.51 2.61 -13.54
N CYS A 298 -12.18 3.53 -12.85
CA CYS A 298 -13.60 3.79 -13.10
C CYS A 298 -13.79 4.55 -14.43
N LEU A 299 -14.04 3.82 -15.52
CA LEU A 299 -14.22 4.38 -16.88
C LEU A 299 -15.68 4.63 -17.26
N ASP A 300 -16.64 3.96 -16.61
CA ASP A 300 -18.07 4.12 -16.85
C ASP A 300 -18.78 4.79 -15.67
N ARG A 301 -20.11 4.91 -15.72
CA ARG A 301 -20.88 5.52 -14.61
C ARG A 301 -21.23 4.52 -13.51
N LYS A 302 -21.21 3.22 -13.80
CA LYS A 302 -21.65 2.14 -12.90
C LYS A 302 -20.57 1.76 -11.88
N CYS A 303 -19.29 2.01 -12.19
CA CYS A 303 -18.20 1.75 -11.25
C CYS A 303 -18.30 2.55 -9.94
N LYS A 304 -18.97 3.71 -9.92
CA LYS A 304 -19.11 4.59 -8.74
C LYS A 304 -19.85 3.99 -7.53
N GLU A 305 -20.34 2.77 -7.65
CA GLU A 305 -21.06 2.05 -6.60
C GLU A 305 -20.14 1.19 -5.72
N ASN A 306 -18.85 1.03 -6.09
CA ASN A 306 -17.88 0.22 -5.32
C ASN A 306 -16.47 0.83 -5.30
N ALA A 307 -15.93 1.13 -4.11
CA ALA A 307 -14.60 1.68 -3.87
C ALA A 307 -13.47 0.76 -4.33
N TYR A 308 -13.67 -0.55 -4.35
CA TYR A 308 -12.64 -1.49 -4.81
C TYR A 308 -12.20 -1.19 -6.26
N ASN A 309 -13.13 -0.71 -7.09
CA ASN A 309 -12.89 -0.35 -8.49
C ASN A 309 -13.01 1.15 -8.75
N THR A 310 -12.94 1.99 -7.71
CA THR A 310 -13.17 3.43 -7.87
C THR A 310 -12.19 4.27 -7.10
N GLN A 311 -11.44 5.08 -7.85
CA GLN A 311 -10.58 6.10 -7.28
C GLN A 311 -11.42 7.20 -6.65
N TRP A 312 -10.97 7.68 -5.49
CA TRP A 312 -11.67 8.71 -4.74
C TRP A 312 -10.72 9.67 -4.08
N THR A 313 -11.25 10.84 -3.77
CA THR A 313 -10.54 11.89 -3.06
C THR A 313 -11.45 12.53 -2.02
N GLY A 314 -10.89 13.04 -0.92
CA GLY A 314 -11.70 13.71 0.07
C GLY A 314 -10.97 14.05 1.37
N GLU A 315 -11.52 15.00 2.11
CA GLU A 315 -11.04 15.34 3.45
C GLU A 315 -11.71 14.42 4.47
N ILE A 316 -11.31 13.15 4.55
CA ILE A 316 -11.96 12.18 5.44
C ILE A 316 -11.48 12.25 6.90
N LEU A 317 -10.36 12.94 7.15
CA LEU A 317 -9.75 13.12 8.46
C LEU A 317 -9.85 14.59 8.90
N LYS A 318 -10.30 14.82 10.13
CA LYS A 318 -10.43 16.17 10.71
C LYS A 318 -9.06 16.82 10.87
N GLY A 319 -8.92 18.05 10.37
CA GLY A 319 -7.69 18.83 10.49
C GLY A 319 -6.50 18.31 9.66
N LYS A 320 -6.73 17.36 8.74
CA LYS A 320 -5.74 16.82 7.81
C LYS A 320 -6.08 17.24 6.38
N GLY A 321 -5.12 17.05 5.46
CA GLY A 321 -5.27 17.38 4.04
C GLY A 321 -6.28 16.49 3.30
N THR A 322 -6.47 16.77 2.01
CA THR A 322 -7.30 15.93 1.14
C THR A 322 -6.57 14.62 0.83
N VAL A 323 -7.25 13.49 1.06
CA VAL A 323 -6.76 12.14 0.72
C VAL A 323 -6.96 11.84 -0.77
N ILE A 324 -6.09 10.99 -1.32
CA ILE A 324 -6.24 10.36 -2.63
C ILE A 324 -6.01 8.85 -2.48
N ALA A 325 -6.91 8.02 -3.03
CA ALA A 325 -6.85 6.56 -2.84
C ALA A 325 -7.56 5.79 -3.97
N GLY A 326 -7.43 4.46 -3.92
CA GLY A 326 -8.07 3.53 -4.86
C GLY A 326 -7.25 3.22 -6.11
N PHE A 327 -5.93 3.44 -6.08
CA PHE A 327 -5.04 3.16 -7.22
C PHE A 327 -4.21 1.89 -7.05
N TYR A 328 -3.98 1.50 -5.80
CA TYR A 328 -3.06 0.44 -5.44
C TYR A 328 -3.63 -0.35 -4.26
N SER A 329 -3.50 -1.67 -4.31
CA SER A 329 -3.79 -2.58 -3.22
C SER A 329 -2.64 -3.59 -3.14
N PRO A 330 -1.73 -3.47 -2.16
CA PRO A 330 -0.60 -4.39 -2.07
C PRO A 330 -1.06 -5.84 -1.85
N THR A 331 -0.44 -6.79 -2.54
CA THR A 331 -0.59 -8.22 -2.22
C THR A 331 0.15 -8.53 -0.93
N PHE A 332 1.37 -7.99 -0.80
CA PHE A 332 2.18 -8.00 0.41
C PHE A 332 2.59 -6.58 0.78
N GLY A 333 2.69 -6.33 2.08
CA GLY A 333 2.89 -5.01 2.66
C GLY A 333 1.58 -4.37 3.07
N CYS A 334 1.70 -3.31 3.87
CA CYS A 334 0.55 -2.56 4.33
C CYS A 334 0.34 -1.27 3.55
N ASP A 335 -0.92 -0.93 3.33
CA ASP A 335 -1.32 0.30 2.67
C ASP A 335 -1.16 1.53 3.60
N VAL A 336 -1.27 2.73 3.04
CA VAL A 336 -1.15 3.99 3.75
C VAL A 336 -2.25 4.96 3.33
N ILE A 337 -2.61 5.90 4.21
CA ILE A 337 -3.38 7.07 3.79
C ILE A 337 -2.43 8.13 3.26
N GLU A 338 -2.64 8.49 2.00
CA GLU A 338 -1.88 9.51 1.29
C GLU A 338 -2.67 10.81 1.14
N PHE A 339 -1.96 11.93 1.15
CA PHE A 339 -2.53 13.25 0.96
C PHE A 339 -2.08 13.86 -0.36
N ILE A 340 -2.92 14.70 -0.96
CA ILE A 340 -2.57 15.53 -2.13
C ILE A 340 -1.70 16.71 -1.66
N ASP A 341 -0.52 16.38 -1.15
CA ASP A 341 0.55 17.25 -0.70
C ASP A 341 1.81 16.38 -0.58
N ASP A 342 2.82 16.64 -1.41
CA ASP A 342 4.05 15.85 -1.47
C ASP A 342 4.92 15.97 -0.21
N LYS A 343 4.63 16.95 0.65
CA LYS A 343 5.32 17.16 1.93
C LYS A 343 4.55 16.59 3.12
N ALA A 344 3.30 16.21 2.94
CA ALA A 344 2.50 15.69 4.02
C ALA A 344 2.97 14.28 4.41
N ALA A 345 3.08 14.06 5.71
CA ALA A 345 3.35 12.72 6.22
C ALA A 345 2.16 11.79 5.92
N VAL A 346 2.44 10.59 5.40
CA VAL A 346 1.41 9.55 5.21
C VAL A 346 1.05 8.94 6.56
N ILE A 347 -0.17 8.41 6.66
CA ILE A 347 -0.59 7.69 7.87
C ILE A 347 -0.52 6.19 7.57
N PRO A 348 0.27 5.40 8.34
CA PRO A 348 0.38 3.97 8.11
C PRO A 348 -0.91 3.26 8.53
N ILE A 349 -1.33 2.29 7.72
CA ILE A 349 -2.36 1.33 8.10
C ILE A 349 -1.62 0.08 8.56
N LEU A 350 -1.71 -0.24 9.84
CA LEU A 350 -1.05 -1.41 10.39
C LEU A 350 -1.83 -2.67 9.99
N CYS A 351 -1.09 -3.60 9.40
CA CYS A 351 -1.55 -4.91 8.99
C CYS A 351 -0.48 -5.93 9.37
N ASP A 352 -0.90 -7.12 9.75
CA ASP A 352 0.05 -8.21 9.92
C ASP A 352 0.60 -8.61 8.54
N ASN A 353 1.90 -8.39 8.34
CA ASN A 353 2.57 -8.64 7.06
C ASN A 353 3.71 -9.65 7.21
N ARG A 354 3.47 -10.75 7.95
CA ARG A 354 4.41 -11.87 8.12
C ARG A 354 4.46 -12.83 6.92
N HIS A 355 4.43 -12.30 5.70
CA HIS A 355 4.60 -13.07 4.46
C HIS A 355 6.09 -13.27 4.10
#